data_AF-A0A8T0DLV6-F1
#
_entry.id   AF-A0A8T0DLV6-F1
#
_cell.length_a   1.000
_cell.length_b   1.000
_cell.length_c   1.000
_cell.angle_alpha   90.00
_cell.angle_beta   90.00
_cell.angle_gamma   90.00
#
_symmetry.space_group_name_H-M   'P 1'
#
loop_
_entity.id
_entity.type
_entity.pdbx_description
1 polymer ?
#
loop_
_entity_poly.entity_id
_entity_poly.type
_entity_poly.pdbx_seq_one_letter_code
_entity_poly.pdbx_strand_id
1 'polypeptide(L)'
;MPRGSVIRKTIGNALDCYQDVYNPLTGTVSVSTANNCVYCIYEQLFLSPSEQKQFHACSVYCWPYELATARRVCCQGVLCNRDFTEAKAREVRGTQ
;
A
#
# COMPACT_ATOMS: atom_id res chain seq x y z
N MET A 1 -2.42 13.34 33.97
CA MET A 1 -3.68 13.34 33.17
C MET A 1 -3.32 13.29 31.69
N PRO A 2 -3.39 12.14 31.00
CA PRO A 2 -3.22 12.13 29.56
C PRO A 2 -4.53 12.52 28.88
N ARG A 3 -4.42 13.48 27.96
CA ARG A 3 -5.51 14.16 27.26
C ARG A 3 -6.05 13.27 26.14
N GLY A 4 -7.37 13.10 26.16
CA GLY A 4 -8.29 12.84 25.05
C GLY A 4 -7.77 12.03 23.86
N SER A 5 -8.09 10.73 23.86
CA SER A 5 -8.15 9.94 22.63
C SER A 5 -9.19 10.55 21.69
N VAL A 6 -8.74 11.07 20.54
CA VAL A 6 -9.63 11.41 19.44
C VAL A 6 -10.05 10.10 18.77
N ILE A 7 -11.18 9.54 19.22
CA ILE A 7 -11.84 8.44 18.53
C ILE A 7 -12.49 9.05 17.28
N ARG A 8 -11.78 9.03 16.14
CA ARG A 8 -12.40 9.27 14.83
C ARG A 8 -13.28 8.06 14.52
N LYS A 9 -14.59 8.22 14.71
CA LYS A 9 -15.58 7.22 14.33
C LYS A 9 -15.76 7.24 12.80
N THR A 10 -15.52 6.08 12.23
CA THR A 10 -15.54 5.67 10.83
C THR A 10 -16.79 6.12 10.08
N ILE A 11 -16.63 7.00 9.08
CA ILE A 11 -17.57 7.13 7.96
C ILE A 11 -16.72 7.19 6.68
N GLY A 12 -16.53 6.02 6.06
CA GLY A 12 -15.70 5.80 4.87
C GLY A 12 -14.33 5.20 5.22
N ASN A 13 -14.00 4.05 4.65
CA ASN A 13 -12.80 3.24 4.92
C ASN A 13 -11.50 3.94 4.48
N ALA A 14 -11.09 5.04 5.11
CA ALA A 14 -9.77 5.63 4.89
C ALA A 14 -8.71 4.72 5.55
N LEU A 15 -7.92 4.03 4.73
CA LEU A 15 -6.79 3.22 5.18
C LEU A 15 -5.52 4.05 5.29
N ASP A 16 -4.78 3.83 6.36
CA ASP A 16 -3.39 4.25 6.43
C ASP A 16 -2.54 3.29 5.60
N CYS A 17 -1.83 3.79 4.59
CA CYS A 17 -1.00 2.99 3.69
C CYS A 17 0.43 3.54 3.61
N TYR A 18 1.40 2.70 3.28
CA TYR A 18 2.68 3.21 2.78
C TYR A 18 2.47 3.80 1.38
N GLN A 19 3.12 4.92 1.12
CA GLN A 19 3.09 5.60 -0.16
C GLN A 19 4.47 6.13 -0.49
N ASP A 20 4.97 5.76 -1.67
CA ASP A 20 6.19 6.32 -2.19
C ASP A 20 5.93 7.71 -2.74
N VAL A 21 6.66 8.68 -2.22
CA VAL A 21 6.62 10.07 -2.67
C VAL A 21 7.99 10.40 -3.24
N TYR A 22 7.99 10.88 -4.49
CA TYR A 22 9.21 11.38 -5.12
C TYR A 22 9.52 12.77 -4.59
N ASN A 23 10.71 12.94 -4.03
CA ASN A 23 11.27 14.23 -3.69
C ASN A 23 12.51 14.49 -4.58
N PRO A 24 12.55 15.59 -5.34
CA PRO A 24 13.66 15.89 -6.24
C PRO A 24 15.03 16.09 -5.55
N LEU A 25 15.04 16.36 -4.23
CA LEU A 25 16.27 16.56 -3.46
C LEU A 25 16.77 15.27 -2.78
N THR A 26 15.87 14.33 -2.45
CA THR A 26 16.20 13.15 -1.63
C THR A 26 15.84 11.82 -2.29
N GLY A 27 15.32 11.85 -3.53
CA GLY A 27 14.83 10.65 -4.22
C GLY A 27 13.46 10.18 -3.71
N THR A 28 13.15 8.91 -3.94
CA THR A 28 11.88 8.30 -3.52
C THR A 28 11.92 7.91 -2.05
N VAL A 29 10.92 8.35 -1.27
CA VAL A 29 10.78 8.02 0.15
C VAL A 29 9.40 7.42 0.40
N SER A 30 9.35 6.30 1.11
CA SER A 30 8.10 5.69 1.56
C SER A 30 7.61 6.38 2.84
N VAL A 31 6.42 6.97 2.80
CA VAL A 31 5.78 7.61 3.94
C VAL A 31 4.44 6.94 4.24
N SER A 32 4.05 6.87 5.51
CA SER A 32 2.70 6.43 5.87
C SER A 32 1.72 7.58 5.68
N THR A 33 0.72 7.43 4.81
CA THR A 33 -0.30 8.45 4.58
C THR A 33 -1.65 7.98 5.10
N ALA A 34 -2.32 8.87 5.85
CA ALA A 34 -3.72 8.73 6.24
C ALA A 34 -4.60 9.39 5.16
N ASN A 35 -4.79 8.68 4.05
CA ASN A 35 -5.52 9.18 2.89
C ASN A 35 -6.87 8.48 2.76
N ASN A 36 -7.81 9.07 2.00
CA ASN A 36 -9.14 8.50 1.73
C ASN A 36 -9.11 7.27 0.79
N CYS A 37 -8.10 6.40 0.94
CA CYS A 37 -7.92 5.22 0.11
C CYS A 37 -8.65 4.03 0.70
N VAL A 38 -9.22 3.21 -0.18
CA VAL A 38 -9.95 1.98 0.18
C VAL A 38 -9.03 0.75 0.13
N TYR A 39 -7.89 0.86 -0.57
CA TYR A 39 -6.90 -0.20 -0.76
C TYR A 39 -5.48 0.35 -0.61
N CYS A 40 -4.63 -0.40 0.08
CA CYS A 40 -3.18 -0.20 0.02
C CYS A 40 -2.62 -1.11 -1.08
N ILE A 41 -1.71 -0.56 -1.89
CA ILE A 41 -1.12 -1.24 -3.04
C ILE A 41 0.36 -1.50 -2.74
N TYR A 42 0.76 -2.76 -2.92
CA TYR A 42 2.14 -3.18 -3.02
C TYR A 42 2.41 -3.63 -4.45
N GLU A 43 3.41 -3.05 -5.09
CA GLU A 43 3.84 -3.42 -6.44
C GLU A 43 5.32 -3.74 -6.45
N GLN A 44 5.69 -4.75 -7.21
CA GLN A 44 7.06 -5.20 -7.33
C GLN A 44 7.39 -5.47 -8.79
N LEU A 45 8.50 -4.90 -9.25
CA LEU A 45 9.05 -5.11 -10.58
C LEU A 45 10.32 -5.97 -10.46
N PHE A 46 10.42 -7.02 -11.27
CA PHE A 46 11.58 -7.89 -11.36
C PHE A 46 12.42 -7.46 -12.57
N LEU A 47 13.48 -6.69 -12.31
CA LEU A 47 14.40 -6.20 -13.36
C LEU A 47 15.41 -7.28 -13.77
N SER A 48 15.84 -8.09 -12.79
CA SER A 48 16.68 -9.28 -12.98
C SER A 48 16.44 -10.26 -11.82
N PRO A 49 16.99 -11.49 -11.84
CA PRO A 49 16.85 -12.44 -10.73
C PRO A 49 17.37 -11.91 -9.39
N SER A 50 18.31 -10.97 -9.41
CA SER A 50 18.91 -10.34 -8.22
C SER A 50 18.46 -8.90 -7.99
N GLU A 51 17.71 -8.30 -8.92
CA GLU A 51 17.31 -6.89 -8.86
C GLU A 51 15.80 -6.75 -8.96
N GLN A 52 15.24 -6.13 -7.92
CA GLN A 52 13.81 -5.95 -7.78
C GLN A 52 13.52 -4.58 -7.17
N LYS A 53 12.55 -3.87 -7.75
CA LYS A 53 12.06 -2.60 -7.24
C LYS A 53 10.69 -2.79 -6.62
N GLN A 54 10.46 -2.12 -5.52
CA GLN A 54 9.21 -2.17 -4.78
C GLN A 54 8.58 -0.78 -4.78
N PHE A 55 7.27 -0.74 -4.89
CA PHE A 55 6.49 0.47 -4.91
C PHE A 55 5.28 0.35 -4.01
N HIS A 56 5.01 1.43 -3.29
CA HIS A 56 3.90 1.54 -2.34
C HIS A 56 2.94 2.64 -2.78
N ALA A 57 1.66 2.33 -2.83
CA ALA A 57 0.64 3.31 -3.19
C ALA A 57 -0.66 3.13 -2.40
N CYS A 58 -1.51 4.15 -2.50
CA CYS A 58 -2.77 4.28 -1.81
C CYS A 58 -3.82 4.59 -2.89
N SER A 59 -4.90 3.79 -2.98
CA SER A 59 -5.88 3.90 -4.07
C SER A 59 -7.30 3.61 -3.62
N VAL A 60 -8.27 4.17 -4.34
CA VAL A 60 -9.70 3.83 -4.20
C VAL A 60 -10.12 2.65 -5.08
N TYR A 61 -9.30 2.31 -6.07
CA TYR A 61 -9.50 1.17 -6.98
C TYR A 61 -8.42 0.12 -6.77
N CYS A 62 -8.77 -1.15 -7.02
CA CYS A 62 -7.84 -2.27 -6.97
C CYS A 62 -7.77 -2.98 -8.33
N TRP A 63 -6.54 -3.16 -8.83
CA TRP A 63 -6.24 -3.86 -10.07
C TRP A 63 -5.05 -4.81 -9.84
N PRO A 64 -5.27 -5.97 -9.20
CA PRO A 64 -4.19 -6.89 -8.88
C PRO A 64 -3.75 -7.64 -10.14
N TYR A 65 -2.46 -7.96 -10.23
CA TYR A 65 -1.93 -8.76 -11.33
C TYR A 65 -0.67 -9.52 -10.89
N GLU A 66 -0.38 -10.61 -11.58
CA GLU A 66 0.84 -11.39 -11.38
C GLU A 66 1.38 -11.80 -12.76
N LEU A 67 2.54 -11.25 -13.11
CA LEU A 67 3.25 -11.44 -14.37
C LEU A 67 4.66 -11.95 -14.08
N ALA A 68 5.36 -12.47 -15.09
CA ALA A 68 6.74 -12.93 -14.93
C ALA A 68 7.71 -11.81 -14.51
N THR A 69 7.43 -10.57 -14.90
CA THR A 69 8.30 -9.39 -14.67
C THR A 69 7.77 -8.41 -13.64
N ALA A 70 6.56 -8.61 -13.14
CA ALA A 70 5.95 -7.71 -12.19
C ALA A 70 4.79 -8.37 -11.43
N ARG A 71 4.50 -7.89 -10.22
CA ARG A 71 3.30 -8.24 -9.48
C ARG A 71 2.74 -7.05 -8.74
N ARG A 72 1.42 -6.99 -8.63
CA ARG A 72 0.70 -5.98 -7.87
C ARG A 72 -0.35 -6.66 -7.01
N VAL A 73 -0.29 -6.38 -5.72
CA VAL A 73 -1.23 -6.85 -4.70
C VAL A 73 -1.95 -5.65 -4.12
N CYS A 74 -3.28 -5.72 -4.05
CA CYS A 74 -4.05 -4.79 -3.23
C CYS A 74 -4.41 -5.49 -1.93
N CYS A 75 -4.21 -4.80 -0.81
CA CYS A 75 -4.57 -5.31 0.49
C CYS A 75 -5.47 -4.32 1.24
N GLN A 76 -6.23 -4.86 2.19
CA GLN A 76 -7.03 -4.07 3.13
C GLN A 76 -6.55 -4.29 4.56
N GLY A 77 -6.30 -3.18 5.24
CA GLY A 77 -5.76 -3.15 6.59
C GLY A 77 -4.72 -2.04 6.74
N VAL A 78 -4.60 -1.52 7.95
CA VAL A 78 -3.62 -0.49 8.28
C VAL A 78 -2.21 -0.96 7.93
N LEU A 79 -1.53 -0.18 7.08
CA LEU A 79 -0.14 -0.36 6.64
C LEU A 79 0.16 -1.74 6.01
N CYS A 80 -0.86 -2.43 5.48
CA CYS A 80 -0.72 -3.79 4.99
C CYS A 80 0.20 -3.93 3.77
N ASN A 81 0.50 -2.84 3.07
CA ASN A 81 1.33 -2.87 1.87
C ASN A 81 2.83 -2.77 2.17
N ARG A 82 3.29 -2.97 3.41
CA ARG A 82 4.71 -2.86 3.77
C ARG A 82 5.63 -3.71 2.89
N ASP A 83 5.30 -4.99 2.75
CA ASP A 83 6.03 -5.96 1.95
C ASP A 83 5.07 -6.95 1.28
N PHE A 84 5.59 -7.77 0.37
CA PHE A 84 4.78 -8.73 -0.37
C PHE A 84 4.05 -9.72 0.54
N THR A 85 4.71 -10.22 1.59
CA THR A 85 4.15 -11.26 2.47
C THR A 85 2.95 -10.70 3.22
N GLU A 86 3.09 -9.51 3.78
CA GLU A 86 2.02 -8.82 4.51
C GLU A 86 0.87 -8.43 3.57
N ALA A 87 1.19 -7.88 2.40
CA ALA A 87 0.20 -7.49 1.40
C ALA A 87 -0.61 -8.72 0.92
N LYS A 88 0.08 -9.84 0.66
CA LYS A 88 -0.56 -11.08 0.19
C LYS A 88 -1.43 -11.72 1.28
N ALA A 89 -1.01 -11.68 2.53
CA ALA A 89 -1.79 -12.20 3.66
C ALA A 89 -3.14 -11.48 3.84
N ARG A 90 -3.21 -10.21 3.43
CA ARG A 90 -4.42 -9.37 3.51
C ARG A 90 -4.95 -8.96 2.14
N GLU A 91 -4.66 -9.76 1.12
CA GLU A 91 -5.02 -9.49 -0.26
C GLU A 91 -6.54 -9.48 -0.43
N VAL A 92 -7.03 -8.45 -1.11
CA VAL A 92 -8.41 -8.42 -1.58
C VAL A 92 -8.46 -9.16 -2.92
N ARG A 93 -8.99 -10.38 -2.91
CA ARG A 93 -9.25 -11.14 -4.13
C ARG A 93 -10.52 -10.57 -4.75
N GLY A 94 -10.40 -9.93 -5.91
CA GLY A 94 -11.54 -9.33 -6.59
C GLY A 94 -12.67 -10.35 -6.74
N THR A 95 -13.85 -10.03 -6.21
CA THR A 95 -15.11 -10.57 -6.72
C THR A 95 -15.26 -10.05 -8.13
N GLN A 96 -15.08 -10.93 -9.12
CA GLN A 96 -15.59 -10.71 -10.47
C GLN A 96 -17.11 -10.55 -10.43
#